data_AF-A0A946YA29-F1
#
_entry.id   AF-A0A946YA29-F1
#
_cell.length_a   1.000
_cell.length_b   1.000
_cell.length_c   1.000
_cell.angle_alpha   90.00
_cell.angle_beta   90.00
_cell.angle_gamma   90.00
#
_symmetry.space_group_name_H-M   'P 1'
#
loop_
_entity.id
_entity.type
_entity.pdbx_description
1 polymer ?
#
loop_
_entity_poly.entity_id
_entity_poly.type
_entity_poly.pdbx_seq_one_letter_code
_entity_poly.pdbx_strand_id
1 'polypeptide(L)'
;MSQQQRSRNVRFLDKAVPLKGASHADVIHYGVDIPMRYAECFARLADGRTVRLGDKRQLLGWSGYGRNPSLLFRIGKRQIVLQTGRNRGDTFIGRDGSRVMQRRWRSKLIRHLRPETMRASRPATNYDVEPELTGSFGPAASH
;
A
#
# COMPACT_ATOMS: atom_id res chain seq x y z
N MET A 1 -16.89 10.45 -5.22
CA MET A 1 -17.64 9.38 -4.51
C MET A 1 -18.43 10.07 -3.40
N SER A 2 -19.72 9.77 -3.18
CA SER A 2 -20.52 10.40 -2.13
C SER A 2 -19.98 10.09 -0.72
N GLN A 3 -20.04 11.05 0.21
CA GLN A 3 -19.65 10.84 1.62
C GLN A 3 -20.36 9.62 2.24
N GLN A 4 -21.63 9.39 1.88
CA GLN A 4 -22.40 8.26 2.40
C GLN A 4 -21.80 6.91 1.96
N GLN A 5 -21.27 6.83 0.74
CA GLN A 5 -20.60 5.63 0.24
C GLN A 5 -19.26 5.40 0.95
N ARG A 6 -18.52 6.47 1.27
CA ARG A 6 -17.28 6.39 2.06
C ARG A 6 -17.57 5.85 3.46
N SER A 7 -18.55 6.40 4.16
CA SER A 7 -18.93 5.95 5.52
C SER A 7 -19.38 4.49 5.55
N ARG A 8 -20.12 4.04 4.52
CA ARG A 8 -20.50 2.62 4.37
C ARG A 8 -19.29 1.71 4.15
N ASN A 9 -18.34 2.14 3.31
CA ASN A 9 -17.12 1.36 3.04
C ASN A 9 -16.21 1.29 4.29
N VAL A 10 -16.05 2.38 5.03
CA VAL A 10 -15.26 2.42 6.27
C VAL A 10 -15.84 1.47 7.32
N ARG A 11 -17.14 1.59 7.62
CA ARG A 11 -17.82 0.69 8.56
C ARG A 11 -17.73 -0.78 8.15
N PHE A 12 -17.74 -1.04 6.84
CA PHE A 12 -17.54 -2.39 6.32
C PHE A 12 -16.11 -2.88 6.55
N LEU A 13 -15.10 -2.04 6.30
CA LEU A 13 -13.69 -2.38 6.55
C LEU A 13 -13.41 -2.59 8.04
N ASP A 14 -13.92 -1.74 8.93
CA ASP A 14 -13.76 -1.87 10.39
C ASP A 14 -14.25 -3.23 10.90
N LYS A 15 -15.33 -3.76 10.30
CA LYS A 15 -15.86 -5.09 10.64
C LYS A 15 -15.09 -6.23 9.97
N ALA A 16 -14.69 -6.05 8.72
CA ALA A 16 -14.17 -7.13 7.90
C ALA A 16 -12.66 -7.34 8.04
N VAL A 17 -11.90 -6.25 8.21
CA VAL A 17 -10.43 -6.23 8.28
C VAL A 17 -10.02 -5.31 9.45
N PRO A 18 -10.38 -5.65 10.70
CA PRO A 18 -10.20 -4.73 11.83
C PRO A 18 -8.72 -4.33 12.01
N LEU A 19 -8.49 -3.05 12.33
CA LEU A 19 -7.18 -2.56 12.77
C LEU A 19 -7.07 -2.71 14.29
N LYS A 20 -5.84 -2.86 14.79
CA LYS A 20 -5.59 -2.95 16.23
C LYS A 20 -5.85 -1.61 16.92
N GLY A 21 -7.03 -1.48 17.53
CA GLY A 21 -7.41 -0.31 18.34
C GLY A 21 -7.62 0.98 17.54
N ALA A 22 -7.96 0.87 16.25
CA ALA A 22 -8.18 2.04 15.38
C ALA A 22 -9.29 1.78 14.35
N SER A 23 -9.87 2.86 13.82
CA SER A 23 -10.82 2.80 12.70
C SER A 23 -10.14 3.13 11.38
N HIS A 24 -10.62 2.52 10.30
CA HIS A 24 -10.27 2.89 8.93
C HIS A 24 -10.69 4.32 8.54
N ALA A 25 -11.50 4.99 9.37
CA ALA A 25 -11.86 6.40 9.19
C ALA A 25 -10.64 7.33 9.34
N ASP A 26 -9.75 7.01 10.27
CA ASP A 26 -8.63 7.85 10.69
C ASP A 26 -7.34 7.56 9.92
N VAL A 27 -7.38 6.58 9.01
CA VAL A 27 -6.23 6.17 8.22
C VAL A 27 -5.94 7.19 7.13
N ILE A 28 -4.70 7.68 7.11
CA ILE A 28 -4.19 8.59 6.09
C ILE A 28 -3.51 7.85 4.94
N HIS A 29 -2.86 6.72 5.22
CA HIS A 29 -2.31 5.86 4.18
C HIS A 29 -2.12 4.42 4.68
N TYR A 30 -2.12 3.50 3.72
CA TYR A 30 -1.70 2.11 3.95
C TYR A 30 -0.32 1.88 3.36
N GLY A 31 0.40 0.95 3.96
CA GLY A 31 1.68 0.46 3.47
C GLY A 31 1.85 -1.03 3.75
N VAL A 32 2.86 -1.60 3.11
CA VAL A 32 3.28 -2.97 3.36
C VAL A 32 4.71 -2.92 3.84
N ASP A 33 4.94 -3.57 4.96
CA ASP A 33 6.26 -3.82 5.50
C ASP A 33 6.63 -5.28 5.20
N ILE A 34 7.88 -5.55 4.84
CA ILE A 34 8.36 -6.89 4.50
C ILE A 34 9.44 -7.27 5.51
N PRO A 35 9.06 -7.62 6.75
CA PRO A 35 10.01 -8.23 7.67
C PRO A 35 10.45 -9.58 7.10
N MET A 36 11.66 -10.01 7.45
CA MET A 36 12.46 -11.14 6.90
C MET A 36 11.75 -12.43 6.44
N ARG A 37 10.49 -12.69 6.80
CA ARG A 37 9.73 -13.89 6.36
C ARG A 37 8.40 -13.63 5.67
N TYR A 38 7.62 -12.65 6.08
CA TYR A 38 6.29 -12.43 5.52
C TYR A 38 5.92 -10.95 5.51
N ALA A 39 5.42 -10.49 4.37
CA ALA A 39 4.87 -9.15 4.28
C ALA A 39 3.65 -8.95 5.20
N GLU A 40 3.57 -7.78 5.82
CA GLU A 40 2.49 -7.35 6.71
C GLU A 40 1.96 -5.98 6.30
N CYS A 41 0.65 -5.80 6.40
CA CYS A 41 0.01 -4.51 6.15
C CYS A 41 0.07 -3.65 7.42
N PHE A 42 0.40 -2.37 7.25
CA PHE A 42 0.25 -1.35 8.27
C PHE A 42 -0.60 -0.19 7.75
N ALA A 43 -1.26 0.50 8.67
CA ALA A 43 -2.01 1.70 8.41
C ALA A 43 -1.43 2.82 9.28
N ARG A 44 -1.12 3.96 8.66
CA ARG A 44 -0.74 5.17 9.40
C ARG A 44 -1.98 6.02 9.62
N LEU A 45 -2.17 6.44 10.86
CA LEU A 45 -3.30 7.26 11.29
C LEU A 45 -2.94 8.75 11.19
N ALA A 46 -3.96 9.60 11.22
CA ALA A 46 -3.80 11.06 11.20
C ALA A 46 -2.99 11.60 12.40
N ASP A 47 -3.06 10.91 13.54
CA ASP A 47 -2.28 11.23 14.76
C ASP A 47 -0.80 10.79 14.69
N GLY A 48 -0.37 10.22 13.56
CA GLY A 48 1.01 9.77 13.34
C GLY A 48 1.30 8.34 13.81
N ARG A 49 0.39 7.69 14.55
CA ARG A 49 0.56 6.29 14.96
C ARG A 49 0.49 5.34 13.77
N THR A 50 1.25 4.27 13.85
CA THR A 50 1.20 3.16 12.89
C THR A 50 0.57 1.95 13.57
N VAL A 51 -0.54 1.48 13.01
CA VAL A 51 -1.27 0.31 13.51
C VAL A 51 -1.22 -0.82 12.50
N ARG A 52 -1.26 -2.05 13.01
CA ARG A 52 -1.32 -3.27 12.19
C ARG A 52 -2.74 -3.80 12.13
N LEU A 53 -2.97 -4.72 11.19
CA LEU A 53 -4.21 -5.51 11.17
C LEU A 53 -4.35 -6.32 12.47
N GLY A 54 -5.59 -6.53 12.89
CA GLY A 54 -5.95 -7.48 13.94
C GLY A 54 -5.48 -8.89 13.57
N ASP A 55 -5.82 -9.33 12.35
CA ASP A 55 -5.32 -10.58 11.77
C ASP A 55 -4.45 -10.34 10.53
N LYS A 56 -3.14 -10.59 10.69
CA LYS A 56 -2.12 -10.45 9.64
C LYS A 56 -2.34 -11.40 8.47
N ARG A 57 -3.01 -12.55 8.68
CA ARG A 57 -3.28 -13.57 7.66
C ARG A 57 -4.42 -13.17 6.71
N GLN A 58 -5.13 -12.08 7.01
CA GLN A 58 -6.11 -11.51 6.10
C GLN A 58 -5.45 -10.85 4.90
N LEU A 59 -4.23 -10.33 5.03
CA LEU A 59 -3.50 -9.85 3.86
C LEU A 59 -3.12 -11.04 2.98
N LEU A 60 -3.53 -11.02 1.71
CA LEU A 60 -3.08 -11.97 0.70
C LEU A 60 -1.93 -11.40 -0.12
N GLY A 61 -1.99 -10.11 -0.44
CA GLY A 61 -0.96 -9.48 -1.24
C GLY A 61 -1.20 -7.99 -1.49
N TRP A 62 -0.27 -7.37 -2.21
CA TRP A 62 -0.31 -5.96 -2.57
C TRP A 62 0.11 -5.72 -4.01
N SER A 63 -0.29 -4.59 -4.59
CA SER A 63 0.07 -4.20 -5.95
C SER A 63 0.44 -2.73 -5.99
N GLY A 64 1.59 -2.43 -6.61
CA GLY A 64 2.25 -1.13 -6.56
C GLY A 64 3.25 -1.02 -5.41
N TYR A 65 4.14 -0.04 -5.52
CA TYR A 65 5.23 0.21 -4.58
C TYR A 65 5.05 1.58 -3.90
N GLY A 66 5.67 1.73 -2.72
CA GLY A 66 5.67 2.98 -1.97
C GLY A 66 4.37 3.27 -1.22
N ARG A 67 3.98 4.54 -1.13
CA ARG A 67 2.83 4.99 -0.35
C ARG A 67 1.52 4.65 -1.08
N ASN A 68 0.58 4.01 -0.38
CA ASN A 68 -0.74 3.61 -0.89
C ASN A 68 -0.68 2.53 -1.99
N PRO A 69 -0.16 1.32 -1.72
CA PRO A 69 -0.35 0.19 -2.62
C PRO A 69 -1.81 -0.28 -2.60
N SER A 70 -2.28 -0.84 -3.71
CA SER A 70 -3.56 -1.56 -3.72
C SER A 70 -3.40 -2.85 -2.92
N LEU A 71 -4.32 -3.14 -2.00
CA LEU A 71 -4.20 -4.27 -1.07
C LEU A 71 -5.29 -5.31 -1.35
N LEU A 72 -4.91 -6.58 -1.29
CA LEU A 72 -5.82 -7.71 -1.43
C LEU A 72 -5.98 -8.40 -0.08
N PHE A 73 -7.20 -8.42 0.42
CA PHE A 73 -7.57 -9.07 1.67
C PHE A 73 -8.44 -10.31 1.43
N ARG A 74 -8.30 -11.30 2.32
CA ARG A 74 -9.19 -12.46 2.44
C ARG A 74 -10.09 -12.29 3.65
N ILE A 75 -11.40 -12.43 3.42
CA ILE A 75 -12.43 -12.44 4.46
C ILE A 75 -13.27 -13.69 4.26
N GLY A 76 -13.02 -14.70 5.10
CA GLY A 76 -13.58 -16.04 4.91
C GLY A 76 -13.26 -16.61 3.53
N LYS A 77 -14.30 -16.94 2.75
CA LYS A 77 -14.19 -17.49 1.38
C LYS A 77 -14.16 -16.41 0.28
N ARG A 78 -14.18 -15.12 0.64
CA ARG A 78 -14.23 -13.98 -0.29
C ARG A 78 -12.93 -13.19 -0.28
N GLN A 79 -12.66 -12.50 -1.39
CA GLN A 79 -11.55 -11.56 -1.53
C GLN A 79 -12.06 -10.13 -1.59
N ILE A 80 -11.28 -9.19 -1.09
CA ILE A 80 -11.58 -7.76 -1.16
C ILE A 80 -10.34 -7.01 -1.59
N VAL A 81 -10.51 -6.14 -2.57
CA VAL A 81 -9.45 -5.26 -3.02
C VAL A 81 -9.70 -3.89 -2.45
N LEU A 82 -8.77 -3.42 -1.62
CA LEU A 82 -8.71 -2.04 -1.17
C LEU A 82 -7.81 -1.27 -2.14
N GLN A 83 -8.45 -0.54 -3.05
CA GLN A 83 -7.76 0.29 -4.02
C GLN A 83 -7.42 1.63 -3.38
N THR A 84 -6.17 1.75 -2.93
CA THR A 84 -5.63 2.99 -2.33
C THR A 84 -4.69 3.72 -3.31
N GLY A 85 -4.04 2.96 -4.20
CA GLY A 85 -3.11 3.46 -5.19
C GLY A 85 -3.72 3.64 -6.58
N ARG A 86 -2.91 4.16 -7.50
CA ARG A 86 -3.28 4.27 -8.92
C ARG A 86 -3.26 2.94 -9.65
N ASN A 87 -2.59 1.93 -9.09
CA ASN A 87 -2.45 0.65 -9.75
C ASN A 87 -3.80 -0.10 -9.74
N ARG A 88 -4.31 -0.39 -10.93
CA ARG A 88 -5.63 -1.04 -11.16
C ARG A 88 -5.51 -2.47 -11.67
N GLY A 89 -4.30 -3.04 -11.66
CA GLY A 89 -4.06 -4.40 -12.13
C GLY A 89 -4.71 -5.45 -11.24
N ASP A 90 -4.94 -6.63 -11.82
CA ASP A 90 -5.51 -7.79 -11.14
C ASP A 90 -4.42 -8.68 -10.50
N THR A 91 -3.14 -8.30 -10.63
CA THR A 91 -1.98 -9.04 -10.12
C THR A 91 -1.40 -8.37 -8.89
N PHE A 92 -1.22 -9.18 -7.85
CA PHE A 92 -0.70 -8.79 -6.54
C PHE A 92 0.53 -9.64 -6.21
N ILE A 93 1.44 -9.08 -5.42
CA ILE A 93 2.57 -9.78 -4.81
C ILE A 93 2.07 -10.35 -3.49
N GLY A 94 2.20 -11.66 -3.33
CA GLY A 94 1.84 -12.43 -2.16
C GLY A 94 2.77 -12.17 -1.00
N ARG A 95 2.35 -12.56 0.22
CA ARG A 95 3.15 -12.36 1.44
C ARG A 95 4.51 -13.05 1.42
N ASP A 96 4.63 -14.11 0.62
CA ASP A 96 5.82 -14.92 0.36
C ASP A 96 6.56 -14.52 -0.93
N GLY A 97 6.12 -13.44 -1.60
CA GLY A 97 6.65 -13.00 -2.89
C GLY A 97 6.01 -13.67 -4.11
N SER A 98 5.11 -14.64 -3.92
CA SER A 98 4.41 -15.30 -5.04
C SER A 98 3.47 -14.35 -5.78
N ARG A 99 3.09 -14.67 -7.03
CA ARG A 99 2.05 -13.90 -7.74
C ARG A 99 0.66 -14.37 -7.33
N VAL A 100 -0.15 -13.44 -6.83
CA VAL A 100 -1.55 -13.67 -6.47
C VAL A 100 -2.44 -12.92 -7.45
N MET A 101 -3.25 -13.65 -8.21
CA MET A 101 -4.27 -13.05 -9.07
C MET A 101 -5.58 -12.83 -8.30
N GLN A 102 -6.13 -11.63 -8.44
CA GLN A 102 -7.50 -11.34 -8.04
C GLN A 102 -8.47 -12.16 -8.89
N ARG A 103 -9.26 -13.02 -8.25
CA ARG A 103 -10.33 -13.73 -8.95
C ARG A 103 -11.56 -12.83 -9.03
N ARG A 104 -11.79 -12.22 -10.21
CA ARG A 104 -12.86 -11.21 -10.43
C ARG A 104 -14.25 -11.64 -9.95
N TRP A 105 -14.61 -12.91 -10.10
CA TRP A 105 -15.91 -13.47 -9.67
C TRP A 105 -16.04 -13.69 -8.15
N ARG A 106 -14.96 -13.56 -7.36
CA ARG A 106 -14.96 -13.75 -5.89
C ARG A 106 -14.58 -12.50 -5.11
N SER A 107 -14.43 -11.37 -5.79
CA SER A 107 -13.79 -10.18 -5.24
C SER A 107 -14.73 -8.98 -5.16
N LYS A 108 -14.82 -8.34 -3.98
CA LYS A 108 -15.47 -7.03 -3.84
C LYS A 108 -14.42 -5.93 -3.95
N LEU A 109 -14.59 -5.00 -4.89
CA LEU A 109 -13.73 -3.83 -5.02
C LEU A 109 -14.18 -2.72 -4.07
N ILE A 110 -13.26 -2.21 -3.25
CA ILE A 110 -13.47 -1.06 -2.38
C ILE A 110 -12.45 0.00 -2.74
N ARG A 111 -12.94 1.15 -3.20
CA ARG A 111 -12.10 2.33 -3.45
C ARG A 111 -11.97 3.10 -2.14
N HIS A 112 -10.73 3.26 -1.66
CA HIS A 112 -10.46 4.11 -0.51
C HIS A 112 -10.21 5.53 -1.01
N LEU A 113 -11.02 6.48 -0.56
CA LEU A 113 -10.77 7.90 -0.79
C LEU A 113 -9.73 8.36 0.22
N ARG A 114 -8.62 8.92 -0.27
CA ARG A 114 -7.80 9.82 0.55
C ARG A 114 -8.72 10.87 1.19
N PRO A 115 -8.54 11.22 2.47
CA PRO A 115 -9.08 12.49 2.94
C PRO A 115 -8.49 13.60 2.06
N GLU A 116 -9.35 14.45 1.49
CA GLU A 116 -8.95 15.59 0.65
C GLU A 116 -8.18 16.69 1.41
N THR A 117 -7.82 16.46 2.68
CA THR A 117 -7.18 17.43 3.56
C THR A 117 -5.65 17.40 3.56
N MET A 118 -5.01 17.08 2.43
CA MET A 118 -3.60 17.43 2.22
C MET A 118 -3.36 17.87 0.77
N ARG A 119 -3.83 19.08 0.45
CA ARG A 119 -3.11 19.98 -0.44
C ARG A 119 -1.91 20.52 0.34
N ALA A 120 -0.94 19.66 0.62
CA ALA A 120 0.34 20.04 1.21
C ALA A 120 1.44 19.33 0.44
N SER A 121 2.09 20.13 -0.40
CA SER A 121 3.47 20.05 -0.85
C SER A 121 4.04 18.69 -1.23
N ARG A 122 4.35 18.57 -2.52
CA ARG A 122 5.36 17.65 -3.06
C ARG A 122 6.54 17.53 -2.08
N PRO A 123 6.93 16.32 -1.63
CA PRO A 123 8.34 16.02 -1.54
C PRO A 123 8.77 15.56 -2.92
N ALA A 124 9.56 16.39 -3.59
CA ALA A 124 10.53 15.87 -4.53
C ALA A 124 11.44 14.93 -3.73
N THR A 125 11.40 13.64 -4.06
CA THR A 125 12.49 12.75 -3.71
C THR A 125 12.83 12.01 -4.98
N ASN A 126 13.92 12.49 -5.56
CA ASN A 126 14.65 11.99 -6.71
C ASN A 126 14.79 10.47 -6.63
N TYR A 127 14.35 9.79 -7.67
CA TYR A 127 15.09 8.66 -8.18
C TYR A 127 15.92 9.18 -9.35
N ASP A 128 16.88 10.04 -9.04
CA ASP A 128 18.05 10.22 -9.91
C ASP A 128 18.96 9.04 -9.60
N VAL A 129 18.87 8.03 -10.45
CA VAL A 129 19.97 7.10 -10.62
C VAL A 129 21.01 7.87 -11.43
N GLU A 130 21.93 8.55 -10.75
CA GLU A 130 23.17 8.96 -11.41
C GLU A 130 23.98 7.69 -11.74
N PRO A 131 24.36 7.45 -13.00
CA PRO A 131 25.41 6.49 -13.29
C PRO A 131 26.74 7.06 -12.81
N GLU A 132 27.43 6.28 -11.98
CA GLU A 132 28.76 6.61 -11.45
C GLU A 132 29.75 6.96 -12.57
N LEU A 133 30.37 8.14 -12.41
CA LEU A 133 31.79 8.42 -12.54
C LEU A 133 32.44 8.08 -13.89
N THR A 134 32.44 9.09 -14.76
CA THR A 134 33.49 9.32 -15.76
C THR A 134 34.87 9.26 -15.11
N GLY A 135 35.65 8.24 -15.47
CA GLY A 135 37.07 8.18 -15.19
C GLY A 135 37.82 9.29 -15.92
N SER A 136 38.55 10.11 -15.18
CA SER A 136 39.57 11.03 -15.68
C SER A 136 40.83 10.88 -14.84
N PHE A 137 41.82 10.20 -15.39
CA PHE A 137 43.24 10.25 -15.05
C PHE A 137 43.94 10.10 -16.43
N GLY A 138 44.36 11.17 -17.12
CA GLY A 138 45.51 12.03 -16.86
C GLY A 138 46.69 11.55 -17.73
N PRO A 139 47.21 12.33 -18.70
CA PRO A 139 48.43 11.92 -19.41
C PRO A 139 49.65 12.22 -18.53
N ALA A 140 50.41 11.18 -18.20
CA ALA A 140 51.73 11.27 -17.61
C ALA A 140 52.77 11.64 -18.69
N ALA A 141 53.65 12.56 -18.35
CA ALA A 141 54.77 13.04 -19.15
C ALA A 141 55.82 11.95 -19.43
N SER A 142 56.63 12.13 -20.48
CA SER A 142 58.09 11.91 -20.43
C SER A 142 58.79 12.41 -21.71
N HIS A 143 59.80 13.27 -21.47
CA HIS A 143 61.11 13.45 -22.11
C HIS A 143 61.31 13.17 -23.61
#